data_AF-E8RRI1-F1
#
_entry.id   AF-E8RRI1-F1
#
_cell.length_a   1.000
_cell.length_b   1.000
_cell.length_c   1.000
_cell.angle_alpha   90.00
_cell.angle_beta   90.00
_cell.angle_gamma   90.00
#
_symmetry.space_group_name_H-M   'P 1'
#
loop_
_entity.id
_entity.type
_entity.pdbx_description
1 polymer ?
#
loop_
_entity_poly.entity_id
_entity_poly.type
_entity_poly.pdbx_seq_one_letter_code
_entity_poly.pdbx_strand_id
1 'polypeptide(L)'
;MKTLLPLLAVILGLGLGACTKPGEEAAVSMGDAVVGPDMDKTGPFENFERLTLAAVPTEDTPPDSKLMRIEVKKGSGEDIATLYNLLSDHKPYLAGVTYHPFTPVVAETNADRKDYWIVGLNLSRTPDRSVYSILRFPHGSAFTRGQTVQVEYLNLGCFDLSIARTPVSAYDPANAEPTFEPEFAAEADQCEFNSLTEAYAVTPLVLRKYDQIKHFPDAPKPNWLPLTVTVE
;
A
#
# COMPACT_ATOMS: atom_id res chain seq x y z
N MET A 1 7.99 16.40 69.72
CA MET A 1 9.13 17.34 69.60
C MET A 1 9.95 16.98 68.37
N LYS A 2 10.12 17.94 67.45
CA LYS A 2 11.27 18.20 66.53
C LYS A 2 11.89 17.00 65.80
N THR A 3 11.55 16.76 64.52
CA THR A 3 12.27 17.20 63.29
C THR A 3 13.74 16.77 63.19
N LEU A 4 14.08 16.00 62.14
CA LEU A 4 15.14 16.31 61.15
C LEU A 4 15.43 15.09 60.24
N LEU A 5 15.05 15.19 58.95
CA LEU A 5 15.92 14.79 57.83
C LEU A 5 16.86 15.99 57.54
N PRO A 6 18.07 15.87 56.95
CA PRO A 6 18.31 15.27 55.62
C PRO A 6 19.76 14.75 55.32
N LEU A 7 20.04 14.53 54.01
CA LEU A 7 21.30 14.31 53.25
C LEU A 7 21.80 12.87 53.06
N LEU A 8 21.71 12.26 51.85
CA LEU A 8 22.42 12.43 50.56
C LEU A 8 23.87 11.86 50.50
N ALA A 9 24.03 10.72 49.79
CA ALA A 9 25.18 10.32 48.95
C ALA A 9 24.69 9.13 48.08
N VAL A 10 24.25 9.31 46.83
CA VAL A 10 24.99 9.52 45.57
C VAL A 10 25.84 8.31 45.13
N ILE A 11 25.25 7.56 44.17
CA ILE A 11 25.82 6.97 42.95
C ILE A 11 26.93 5.91 43.10
N LEU A 12 26.67 4.68 42.64
CA LEU A 12 27.26 4.07 41.42
C LEU A 12 26.76 2.63 41.26
N GLY A 13 26.07 2.37 40.15
CA GLY A 13 25.57 1.05 39.80
C GLY A 13 25.17 1.00 38.33
N LEU A 14 26.15 1.23 37.46
CA LEU A 14 26.08 0.90 36.04
C LEU A 14 25.99 -0.64 35.90
N GLY A 15 24.84 -1.11 35.44
CA GLY A 15 24.65 -2.43 34.81
C GLY A 15 23.56 -2.27 33.76
N LEU A 16 23.89 -1.73 32.58
CA LEU A 16 24.18 -2.50 31.37
C LEU A 16 23.13 -3.58 31.05
N GLY A 17 22.25 -3.23 30.11
CA GLY A 17 21.90 -4.13 29.02
C GLY A 17 20.83 -5.17 29.29
N ALA A 18 19.62 -4.77 29.72
CA ALA A 18 18.45 -5.55 29.35
C ALA A 18 18.24 -5.39 27.83
N CYS A 19 18.73 -6.35 27.05
CA CYS A 19 18.33 -6.56 25.66
C CYS A 19 16.84 -6.90 25.64
N THR A 20 15.98 -5.89 25.70
CA THR A 20 14.59 -6.02 25.28
C THR A 20 14.61 -6.19 23.77
N LYS A 21 14.39 -7.43 23.30
CA LYS A 21 13.93 -7.68 21.94
C LYS A 21 12.83 -6.66 21.61
N PRO A 22 12.85 -5.99 20.45
CA PRO A 22 11.67 -5.29 19.97
C PRO A 22 10.54 -6.31 19.97
N GLY A 23 9.45 -5.97 20.65
CA GLY A 23 8.28 -6.84 20.75
C GLY A 23 7.88 -7.30 19.36
N GLU A 24 7.73 -8.61 19.21
CA GLU A 24 6.81 -9.22 18.27
C GLU A 24 5.40 -8.73 18.61
N GLU A 25 5.11 -7.46 18.31
CA GLU A 25 3.75 -7.02 18.08
C GLU A 25 3.32 -7.65 16.76
N ALA A 26 2.67 -8.80 16.90
CA ALA A 26 1.71 -9.31 15.96
C ALA A 26 2.25 -9.51 14.53
N ALA A 27 3.20 -10.43 14.38
CA ALA A 27 3.12 -11.37 13.28
C ALA A 27 1.85 -12.22 13.47
N VAL A 28 0.67 -11.62 13.29
CA VAL A 28 -0.50 -12.38 12.85
C VAL A 28 -0.02 -13.13 11.63
N SER A 29 -0.27 -14.44 11.57
CA SER A 29 0.03 -15.24 10.39
C SER A 29 -0.65 -14.61 9.17
N MET A 30 0.05 -13.71 8.48
CA MET A 30 -0.41 -13.05 7.26
C MET A 30 -0.37 -14.01 6.06
N GLY A 31 0.25 -15.19 6.22
CA GLY A 31 0.46 -16.18 5.17
C GLY A 31 -0.84 -16.81 4.68
N ASP A 32 -1.81 -17.00 5.58
CA ASP A 32 -3.09 -17.67 5.29
C ASP A 32 -4.32 -16.74 5.44
N ALA A 33 -4.09 -15.46 5.76
CA ALA A 33 -5.18 -14.52 5.98
C ALA A 33 -5.84 -14.16 4.64
N VAL A 34 -7.06 -14.63 4.45
CA VAL A 34 -7.94 -14.17 3.36
C VAL A 34 -8.09 -12.65 3.52
N VAL A 35 -7.73 -11.89 2.48
CA VAL A 35 -8.06 -10.46 2.37
C VAL A 35 -9.56 -10.31 2.66
N GLY A 36 -9.87 -9.74 3.81
CA GLY A 36 -11.20 -9.65 4.38
C GLY A 36 -11.60 -8.20 4.63
N PRO A 37 -12.85 -7.95 5.02
CA PRO A 37 -13.30 -6.62 5.47
C PRO A 37 -12.65 -6.28 6.82
N ASP A 38 -11.36 -5.97 6.79
CA ASP A 38 -10.57 -5.54 7.92
C ASP A 38 -10.62 -4.00 8.05
N MET A 39 -11.80 -3.42 7.79
CA MET A 39 -12.00 -1.97 7.70
C MET A 39 -12.15 -1.29 9.07
N ASP A 40 -12.31 -2.11 10.11
CA ASP A 40 -12.26 -1.70 11.51
C ASP A 40 -10.84 -1.78 12.12
N LYS A 41 -9.88 -2.37 11.39
CA LYS A 41 -8.46 -2.24 11.75
C LYS A 41 -7.95 -0.87 11.29
N THR A 42 -6.83 -0.41 11.84
CA THR A 42 -6.18 0.89 11.54
C THR A 42 -5.84 1.03 10.05
N GLY A 43 -6.81 1.44 9.24
CA GLY A 43 -6.62 1.93 7.88
C GLY A 43 -6.31 3.43 7.86
N PRO A 44 -6.01 4.01 6.69
CA PRO A 44 -5.66 5.43 6.59
C PRO A 44 -6.85 6.38 6.80
N PHE A 45 -8.07 5.86 6.88
CA PHE A 45 -9.31 6.63 7.00
C PHE A 45 -9.92 6.43 8.38
N GLU A 46 -9.97 7.48 9.19
CA GLU A 46 -10.51 7.41 10.55
C GLU A 46 -12.02 7.66 10.57
N ASN A 47 -12.76 6.84 11.34
CA ASN A 47 -14.16 7.09 11.74
C ASN A 47 -15.11 7.48 10.58
N PHE A 48 -15.07 6.73 9.47
CA PHE A 48 -16.00 6.89 8.35
C PHE A 48 -17.19 5.92 8.46
N GLU A 49 -18.37 6.37 8.05
CA GLU A 49 -19.52 5.51 7.75
C GLU A 49 -19.49 5.08 6.27
N ARG A 50 -19.06 5.99 5.41
CA ARG A 50 -18.90 5.75 3.97
C ARG A 50 -17.64 6.42 3.43
N LEU A 51 -16.95 5.71 2.56
CA LEU A 51 -15.80 6.21 1.82
C LEU A 51 -16.09 6.04 0.33
N THR A 52 -15.83 7.08 -0.47
CA THR A 52 -15.86 6.97 -1.93
C THR A 52 -14.50 7.31 -2.48
N LEU A 53 -13.86 6.38 -3.19
CA LEU A 53 -12.67 6.64 -4.00
C LEU A 53 -13.08 6.63 -5.46
N ALA A 54 -12.88 7.74 -6.17
CA ALA A 54 -13.26 7.87 -7.57
C ALA A 54 -12.11 8.44 -8.39
N ALA A 55 -11.84 7.86 -9.56
CA ALA A 55 -10.80 8.39 -10.44
C ALA A 55 -11.17 9.78 -10.95
N VAL A 56 -10.17 10.64 -11.08
CA VAL A 56 -10.35 12.02 -11.53
C VAL A 56 -10.21 12.07 -13.06
N PRO A 57 -11.18 12.66 -13.80
CA PRO A 57 -11.00 12.89 -15.23
C PRO A 57 -9.79 13.79 -15.47
N THR A 58 -8.95 13.40 -16.43
CA THR A 58 -7.85 14.23 -16.95
C THR A 58 -8.26 14.89 -18.27
N GLU A 59 -7.48 15.85 -18.78
CA GLU A 59 -7.79 16.52 -20.06
C GLU A 59 -7.90 15.51 -21.22
N ASP A 60 -7.12 14.43 -21.18
CA ASP A 60 -7.13 13.36 -22.17
C ASP A 60 -8.21 12.30 -21.93
N THR A 61 -9.01 12.42 -20.87
CA THR A 61 -10.08 11.46 -20.56
C THR A 61 -11.30 11.74 -21.44
N PRO A 62 -11.70 10.82 -22.36
CA PRO A 62 -12.92 10.97 -23.13
C PRO A 62 -14.14 11.27 -22.23
N PRO A 63 -15.08 12.15 -22.62
CA PRO A 63 -16.24 12.51 -21.81
C PRO A 63 -17.14 11.34 -21.40
N ASP A 64 -17.10 10.24 -22.15
CA ASP A 64 -17.84 8.99 -21.93
C ASP A 64 -16.99 7.91 -21.24
N SER A 65 -15.79 8.24 -20.78
CA SER A 65 -14.89 7.32 -20.10
C SER A 65 -15.48 6.80 -18.80
N LYS A 66 -15.37 5.48 -18.62
CA LYS A 66 -15.79 4.80 -17.41
C LYS A 66 -14.63 4.84 -16.42
N LEU A 67 -14.78 5.69 -15.42
CA LEU A 67 -13.78 5.84 -14.37
C LEU A 67 -14.04 4.85 -13.24
N MET A 68 -12.94 4.30 -12.70
CA MET A 68 -13.00 3.43 -11.54
C MET A 68 -13.64 4.18 -10.37
N ARG A 69 -14.57 3.50 -9.69
CA ARG A 69 -15.10 3.97 -8.41
C ARG A 69 -15.20 2.82 -7.42
N ILE A 70 -14.69 3.06 -6.22
CA ILE A 70 -14.77 2.14 -5.09
C ILE A 70 -15.60 2.84 -4.02
N GLU A 71 -16.76 2.28 -3.69
CA GLU A 71 -17.56 2.72 -2.55
C GLU A 71 -17.38 1.74 -1.41
N VAL A 72 -16.92 2.21 -0.26
CA VAL A 72 -16.75 1.40 0.95
C VAL A 72 -17.77 1.86 1.96
N LYS A 73 -18.55 0.93 2.51
CA LYS A 73 -19.56 1.23 3.52
C LYS A 73 -19.40 0.31 4.72
N LYS A 74 -19.34 0.91 5.91
CA LYS A 74 -19.37 0.15 7.17
C LYS A 74 -20.79 -0.32 7.44
N GLY A 75 -20.94 -1.62 7.67
CA GLY A 75 -22.24 -2.26 7.93
C GLY A 75 -22.36 -2.69 9.38
N SER A 76 -23.59 -2.88 9.88
CA SER A 76 -23.81 -3.48 11.21
C SER A 76 -23.55 -5.00 11.24
N GLY A 77 -22.83 -5.55 10.27
CA GLY A 77 -22.61 -6.99 10.11
C GLY A 77 -21.43 -7.35 9.20
N GLU A 78 -21.43 -6.89 7.95
CA GLU A 78 -20.26 -7.02 7.04
C GLU A 78 -19.93 -5.65 6.45
N ASP A 79 -18.65 -5.26 6.51
CA ASP A 79 -18.18 -4.13 5.72
C ASP A 79 -18.00 -4.59 4.27
N ILE A 80 -18.53 -3.82 3.33
CA ILE A 80 -18.57 -4.20 1.94
C ILE A 80 -18.02 -3.05 1.10
N ALA A 81 -17.02 -3.34 0.28
CA ALA A 81 -16.68 -2.47 -0.83
C ALA A 81 -17.46 -2.88 -2.07
N THR A 82 -17.98 -1.88 -2.77
CA THR A 82 -18.65 -2.00 -4.05
C THR A 82 -17.76 -1.37 -5.12
N LEU A 83 -17.28 -2.20 -6.04
CA LEU A 83 -16.36 -1.81 -7.09
C LEU A 83 -17.13 -1.65 -8.40
N TYR A 84 -17.05 -0.47 -8.97
CA TYR A 84 -17.69 -0.11 -10.24
C TYR A 84 -16.64 -0.02 -11.34
N ASN A 85 -16.99 -0.51 -12.53
CA ASN A 85 -16.16 -0.45 -13.73
C ASN A 85 -14.77 -1.09 -13.55
N LEU A 86 -14.64 -2.08 -12.66
CA LEU A 86 -13.38 -2.81 -12.47
C LEU A 86 -13.16 -3.84 -13.59
N LEU A 87 -14.17 -4.70 -13.83
CA LEU A 87 -14.13 -5.77 -14.84
C LEU A 87 -15.32 -5.72 -15.80
N SER A 88 -16.40 -5.03 -15.43
CA SER A 88 -17.63 -4.95 -16.22
C SER A 88 -18.38 -3.65 -15.95
N ASP A 89 -19.05 -3.17 -16.98
CA ASP A 89 -19.81 -1.93 -17.01
C ASP A 89 -21.26 -2.08 -16.52
N HIS A 90 -21.71 -3.33 -16.33
CA HIS A 90 -23.11 -3.65 -16.09
C HIS A 90 -23.40 -4.17 -14.69
N LYS A 91 -22.36 -4.57 -13.95
CA LYS A 91 -22.51 -5.15 -12.62
C LYS A 91 -21.41 -4.64 -11.69
N PRO A 92 -21.77 -4.05 -10.53
CA PRO A 92 -20.81 -3.83 -9.49
C PRO A 92 -20.35 -5.17 -8.89
N TYR A 93 -19.13 -5.19 -8.40
CA TYR A 93 -18.58 -6.33 -7.67
C TYR A 93 -18.46 -6.00 -6.19
N LEU A 94 -18.70 -6.99 -5.33
CA LEU A 94 -18.47 -6.85 -3.91
C LEU A 94 -17.09 -7.38 -3.57
N ALA A 95 -16.34 -6.66 -2.74
CA ALA A 95 -15.07 -7.15 -2.23
C ALA A 95 -14.90 -6.91 -0.73
N GLY A 96 -14.16 -7.82 -0.09
CA GLY A 96 -13.47 -7.50 1.16
C GLY A 96 -12.31 -6.55 0.89
N VAL A 97 -12.06 -5.61 1.81
CA VAL A 97 -10.97 -4.64 1.70
C VAL A 97 -10.10 -4.67 2.94
N THR A 98 -8.81 -4.79 2.71
CA THR A 98 -7.79 -4.77 3.76
C THR A 98 -6.77 -3.67 3.45
N TYR A 99 -6.33 -2.94 4.47
CA TYR A 99 -5.31 -1.89 4.36
C TYR A 99 -4.07 -2.26 5.18
N HIS A 100 -2.89 -2.12 4.59
CA HIS A 100 -1.62 -2.34 5.29
C HIS A 100 -0.63 -1.21 5.02
N PRO A 101 -0.13 -0.51 6.07
CA PRO A 101 0.86 0.52 5.89
C PRO A 101 2.21 -0.13 5.54
N PHE A 102 2.99 0.53 4.69
CA PHE A 102 4.37 0.15 4.44
C PHE A 102 5.24 1.37 4.19
N THR A 103 6.55 1.21 4.35
CA THR A 103 7.53 2.23 3.99
C THR A 103 8.17 1.84 2.67
N PRO A 104 8.05 2.63 1.60
CA PRO A 104 8.69 2.32 0.33
C PRO A 104 10.21 2.53 0.43
N VAL A 105 10.96 1.87 -0.45
CA VAL A 105 12.40 2.12 -0.62
C VAL A 105 12.60 2.97 -1.86
N VAL A 106 12.26 4.26 -1.76
CA VAL A 106 12.35 5.24 -2.86
C VAL A 106 13.04 6.51 -2.37
N ALA A 107 13.74 7.21 -3.26
CA ALA A 107 14.36 8.49 -2.93
C ALA A 107 13.31 9.62 -2.97
N GLU A 108 12.75 9.96 -1.80
CA GLU A 108 11.85 11.10 -1.61
C GLU A 108 12.51 12.20 -0.76
N THR A 109 12.25 13.46 -1.10
CA THR A 109 12.59 14.58 -0.21
C THR A 109 11.57 14.68 0.92
N ASN A 110 11.90 15.38 2.02
CA ASN A 110 10.93 15.64 3.09
C ASN A 110 9.67 16.38 2.58
N ALA A 111 9.79 17.20 1.53
CA ALA A 111 8.67 17.95 0.95
C ALA A 111 7.78 17.06 0.06
N ASP A 112 8.35 16.01 -0.52
CA ASP A 112 7.65 15.08 -1.43
C ASP A 112 7.18 13.80 -0.72
N ARG A 113 7.48 13.67 0.58
CA ARG A 113 7.20 12.47 1.36
C ARG A 113 5.73 12.10 1.30
N LYS A 114 5.45 10.84 0.99
CA LYS A 114 4.11 10.30 0.99
C LYS A 114 3.94 9.18 2.02
N ASP A 115 2.71 9.00 2.46
CA ASP A 115 2.30 7.81 3.21
C ASP A 115 1.77 6.76 2.22
N TYR A 116 2.19 5.52 2.42
CA TYR A 116 1.95 4.41 1.49
C TYR A 116 1.22 3.26 2.16
N TRP A 117 0.20 2.76 1.46
CA TRP A 117 -0.68 1.71 1.94
C TRP A 117 -0.93 0.68 0.85
N ILE A 118 -0.75 -0.59 1.17
CA ILE A 118 -1.25 -1.70 0.34
C ILE A 118 -2.74 -1.84 0.59
N VAL A 119 -3.50 -1.93 -0.48
CA VAL A 119 -4.93 -2.22 -0.49
C VAL A 119 -5.13 -3.60 -1.11
N GLY A 120 -5.62 -4.54 -0.31
CA GLY A 120 -6.10 -5.82 -0.81
C GLY A 120 -7.59 -5.74 -1.11
N LEU A 121 -8.01 -6.22 -2.28
CA LEU A 121 -9.40 -6.28 -2.72
C LEU A 121 -9.75 -7.73 -3.08
N ASN A 122 -10.60 -8.38 -2.30
CA ASN A 122 -10.98 -9.78 -2.54
C ASN A 122 -12.41 -9.94 -3.05
N LEU A 123 -12.56 -10.30 -4.32
CA LEU A 123 -13.85 -10.39 -5.01
C LEU A 123 -14.62 -11.70 -4.76
N SER A 124 -13.95 -12.75 -4.27
CA SER A 124 -14.58 -14.08 -4.11
C SER A 124 -14.35 -14.72 -2.74
N ARG A 125 -13.74 -13.98 -1.80
CA ARG A 125 -13.33 -14.45 -0.47
C ARG A 125 -12.34 -15.63 -0.53
N THR A 126 -11.60 -15.78 -1.63
CA THR A 126 -10.50 -16.74 -1.77
C THR A 126 -9.18 -15.97 -1.98
N PRO A 127 -8.05 -16.41 -1.39
CA PRO A 127 -6.79 -15.68 -1.50
C PRO A 127 -6.30 -15.46 -2.94
N ASP A 128 -6.47 -16.47 -3.80
CA ASP A 128 -6.08 -16.54 -5.23
C ASP A 128 -6.87 -15.61 -6.16
N ARG A 129 -7.85 -14.87 -5.62
CA ARG A 129 -8.69 -13.92 -6.38
C ARG A 129 -8.65 -12.53 -5.78
N SER A 130 -7.57 -12.24 -5.04
CA SER A 130 -7.32 -10.92 -4.47
C SER A 130 -6.52 -10.07 -5.46
N VAL A 131 -6.97 -8.83 -5.65
CA VAL A 131 -6.22 -7.78 -6.36
C VAL A 131 -5.50 -6.95 -5.31
N TYR A 132 -4.22 -6.64 -5.55
CA TYR A 132 -3.43 -5.79 -4.68
C TYR A 132 -3.07 -4.49 -5.38
N SER A 133 -3.15 -3.41 -4.62
CA SER A 133 -2.89 -2.07 -5.11
C SER A 133 -2.16 -1.26 -4.06
N ILE A 134 -1.57 -0.15 -4.47
CA ILE A 134 -0.96 0.83 -3.58
C ILE A 134 -1.82 2.08 -3.60
N LEU A 135 -2.20 2.57 -2.42
CA LEU A 135 -2.64 3.94 -2.21
C LEU A 135 -1.47 4.75 -1.66
N ARG A 136 -1.28 5.96 -2.17
CA ARG A 136 -0.37 6.94 -1.58
C ARG A 136 -0.98 8.32 -1.54
N PHE A 137 -0.57 9.11 -0.56
CA PHE A 137 -1.04 10.48 -0.35
C PHE A 137 -0.01 11.30 0.43
N PRO A 138 -0.08 12.64 0.43
CA PRO A 138 0.87 13.48 1.14
C PRO A 138 1.03 13.06 2.61
N HIS A 139 2.27 13.03 3.10
CA HIS A 139 2.53 12.63 4.48
C HIS A 139 1.79 13.54 5.47
N GLY A 140 1.12 12.92 6.44
CA GLY A 140 0.35 13.65 7.45
C GLY A 140 -1.01 14.17 6.96
N SER A 141 -1.51 13.70 5.81
CA SER A 141 -2.91 13.91 5.43
C SER A 141 -3.86 13.41 6.52
N ALA A 142 -4.84 14.23 6.87
CA ALA A 142 -5.96 13.82 7.71
C ALA A 142 -7.11 13.33 6.81
N PHE A 143 -7.79 12.29 7.25
CA PHE A 143 -8.96 11.72 6.58
C PHE A 143 -10.13 11.66 7.56
N THR A 144 -10.67 12.84 7.90
CA THR A 144 -11.81 12.96 8.81
C THR A 144 -13.12 13.10 8.04
N ARG A 145 -14.25 12.71 8.66
CA ARG A 145 -15.60 12.95 8.12
C ARG A 145 -15.79 14.37 7.57
N GLY A 146 -16.39 14.45 6.39
CA GLY A 146 -16.63 15.68 5.64
C GLY A 146 -15.45 16.17 4.79
N GLN A 147 -14.30 15.47 4.81
CA GLN A 147 -13.15 15.84 4.00
C GLN A 147 -13.14 15.15 2.64
N THR A 148 -12.56 15.87 1.68
CA THR A 148 -12.20 15.36 0.37
C THR A 148 -10.69 15.49 0.20
N VAL A 149 -10.01 14.38 -0.08
CA VAL A 149 -8.55 14.29 -0.16
C VAL A 149 -8.15 13.69 -1.50
N GLN A 150 -7.11 14.23 -2.12
CA GLN A 150 -6.52 13.65 -3.32
C GLN A 150 -5.53 12.57 -2.93
N VAL A 151 -5.68 11.39 -3.54
CA VAL A 151 -4.79 10.26 -3.37
C VAL A 151 -4.37 9.76 -4.75
N GLU A 152 -3.30 8.99 -4.79
CA GLU A 152 -2.88 8.28 -5.99
C GLU A 152 -3.00 6.78 -5.74
N TYR A 153 -3.40 6.07 -6.78
CA TYR A 153 -3.64 4.64 -6.76
C TYR A 153 -2.85 3.95 -7.87
N LEU A 154 -2.15 2.88 -7.53
CA LEU A 154 -1.46 2.02 -8.49
C LEU A 154 -1.94 0.60 -8.30
N ASN A 155 -2.53 0.00 -9.33
CA ASN A 155 -2.82 -1.43 -9.32
C ASN A 155 -1.53 -2.21 -9.59
N LEU A 156 -1.23 -3.22 -8.78
CA LEU A 156 -0.06 -4.07 -9.00
C LEU A 156 -0.44 -5.23 -9.92
N GLY A 157 0.07 -5.22 -11.15
CA GLY A 157 -0.19 -6.27 -12.14
C GLY A 157 1.08 -6.97 -12.64
N CYS A 158 0.90 -7.82 -13.67
CA CYS A 158 2.00 -8.55 -14.33
C CYS A 158 3.13 -7.61 -14.78
N PHE A 159 2.77 -6.43 -15.27
CA PHE A 159 3.73 -5.45 -15.75
C PHE A 159 4.64 -4.98 -14.62
N ASP A 160 4.07 -4.56 -13.49
CA ASP A 160 4.83 -4.09 -12.32
C ASP A 160 5.73 -5.19 -11.76
N LEU A 161 5.25 -6.44 -11.72
CA LEU A 161 6.03 -7.61 -11.31
C LEU A 161 7.19 -7.91 -12.27
N SER A 162 6.95 -7.80 -13.57
CA SER A 162 7.99 -7.93 -14.59
C SER A 162 9.06 -6.86 -14.45
N ILE A 163 8.67 -5.60 -14.22
CA ILE A 163 9.61 -4.51 -13.96
C ILE A 163 10.47 -4.85 -12.75
N ALA A 164 9.86 -5.19 -11.62
CA ALA A 164 10.59 -5.49 -10.39
C ALA A 164 11.68 -6.55 -10.59
N ARG A 165 11.39 -7.60 -11.36
CA ARG A 165 12.29 -8.72 -11.65
C ARG A 165 13.37 -8.40 -12.67
N THR A 166 13.13 -7.42 -13.54
CA THR A 166 14.08 -7.05 -14.59
C THR A 166 15.27 -6.31 -13.97
N PRO A 167 16.51 -6.73 -14.23
CA PRO A 167 17.68 -6.06 -13.68
C PRO A 167 17.82 -4.66 -14.25
N VAL A 168 18.37 -3.75 -13.44
CA VAL A 168 18.52 -2.32 -13.80
C VAL A 168 19.30 -2.15 -15.11
N SER A 169 20.30 -3.00 -15.36
CA SER A 169 21.13 -3.00 -16.56
C SER A 169 20.32 -3.19 -17.86
N ALA A 170 19.15 -3.84 -17.81
CA ALA A 170 18.31 -4.04 -18.98
C ALA A 170 17.68 -2.75 -19.50
N TYR A 171 17.63 -1.70 -18.69
CA TYR A 171 17.09 -0.39 -19.07
C TYR A 171 18.17 0.59 -19.51
N ASP A 172 19.45 0.22 -19.37
CA ASP A 172 20.56 1.05 -19.80
C ASP A 172 20.73 0.91 -21.33
N PRO A 173 20.56 2.00 -22.10
CA PRO A 173 20.72 1.96 -23.56
C PRO A 173 22.14 1.58 -24.01
N ALA A 174 23.13 1.63 -23.11
CA ALA A 174 24.49 1.17 -23.39
C ALA A 174 24.64 -0.37 -23.34
N ASN A 175 23.68 -1.10 -22.76
CA ASN A 175 23.71 -2.56 -22.71
C ASN A 175 23.00 -3.17 -23.91
N ALA A 176 23.74 -4.00 -24.66
CA ALA A 176 23.24 -4.68 -25.86
C ALA A 176 22.77 -6.12 -25.61
N GLU A 177 22.78 -6.60 -24.37
CA GLU A 177 22.38 -7.98 -24.07
C GLU A 177 20.85 -8.13 -24.11
N PRO A 178 20.31 -9.04 -24.94
CA PRO A 178 18.87 -9.15 -25.17
C PRO A 178 18.14 -9.98 -24.11
N THR A 179 18.86 -10.65 -23.21
CA THR A 179 18.29 -11.57 -22.22
C THR A 179 19.04 -11.47 -20.92
N PHE A 180 18.34 -11.14 -19.84
CA PHE A 180 18.88 -11.11 -18.49
C PHE A 180 18.19 -12.13 -17.61
N GLU A 181 18.94 -12.72 -16.68
CA GLU A 181 18.35 -13.52 -15.59
C GLU A 181 17.56 -12.60 -14.64
N PRO A 182 16.39 -13.02 -14.14
CA PRO A 182 15.63 -12.27 -13.14
C PRO A 182 16.45 -11.99 -11.87
N GLU A 183 16.33 -10.79 -11.33
CA GLU A 183 17.09 -10.37 -10.14
C GLU A 183 16.67 -11.10 -8.86
N PHE A 184 15.45 -11.63 -8.81
CA PHE A 184 14.96 -12.47 -7.72
C PHE A 184 14.04 -13.59 -8.23
N ALA A 185 14.06 -14.72 -7.50
CA ALA A 185 13.16 -15.84 -7.75
C ALA A 185 11.70 -15.44 -7.48
N ALA A 186 10.76 -16.12 -8.15
CA ALA A 186 9.34 -15.87 -8.03
C ALA A 186 8.84 -16.16 -6.60
N GLU A 187 8.76 -15.13 -5.75
CA GLU A 187 7.89 -15.20 -4.57
C GLU A 187 6.42 -15.23 -5.01
N ALA A 188 6.08 -14.45 -6.06
CA ALA A 188 4.81 -14.42 -6.79
C ALA A 188 4.89 -15.06 -8.18
N ASP A 189 3.78 -15.52 -8.74
CA ASP A 189 3.76 -16.03 -10.13
C ASP A 189 4.02 -14.87 -11.13
N GLN A 190 4.06 -15.13 -12.43
CA GLN A 190 4.30 -14.13 -13.47
C GLN A 190 3.30 -12.96 -13.45
N CYS A 191 2.13 -13.16 -12.86
CA CYS A 191 0.99 -12.25 -13.01
C CYS A 191 0.10 -12.09 -11.77
N GLU A 192 0.29 -12.90 -10.73
CA GLU A 192 -0.66 -12.96 -9.61
C GLU A 192 0.09 -13.07 -8.29
N PHE A 193 -0.46 -12.42 -7.27
CA PHE A 193 -0.06 -12.64 -5.90
C PHE A 193 -0.92 -13.74 -5.29
N ASN A 194 -0.29 -14.77 -4.73
CA ASN A 194 -0.92 -15.87 -4.03
C ASN A 194 -1.33 -15.49 -2.60
N SER A 195 -0.72 -14.45 -2.01
CA SER A 195 -1.03 -14.03 -0.65
C SER A 195 -0.74 -12.55 -0.39
N LEU A 196 -1.34 -12.02 0.67
CA LEU A 196 -1.05 -10.67 1.16
C LEU A 196 0.41 -10.54 1.64
N THR A 197 0.98 -11.61 2.19
CA THR A 197 2.38 -11.62 2.65
C THR A 197 3.35 -11.39 1.50
N GLU A 198 3.12 -12.09 0.40
CA GLU A 198 3.92 -11.99 -0.82
C GLU A 198 3.71 -10.62 -1.48
N ALA A 199 2.48 -10.11 -1.52
CA ALA A 199 2.22 -8.72 -1.93
C ALA A 199 3.00 -7.72 -1.06
N TYR A 200 3.04 -7.91 0.26
CA TYR A 200 3.78 -7.05 1.19
C TYR A 200 5.30 -7.09 0.96
N ALA A 201 5.87 -8.27 0.68
CA ALA A 201 7.28 -8.44 0.40
C ALA A 201 7.71 -7.80 -0.93
N VAL A 202 6.89 -7.96 -1.97
CA VAL A 202 7.23 -7.56 -3.34
C VAL A 202 6.91 -6.09 -3.61
N THR A 203 5.86 -5.53 -3.01
CA THR A 203 5.43 -4.15 -3.27
C THR A 203 6.54 -3.10 -3.09
N PRO A 204 7.33 -3.10 -2.00
CA PRO A 204 8.45 -2.17 -1.84
C PRO A 204 9.54 -2.35 -2.90
N LEU A 205 9.76 -3.58 -3.39
CA LEU A 205 10.74 -3.88 -4.44
C LEU A 205 10.32 -3.31 -5.79
N VAL A 206 9.03 -3.39 -6.12
CA VAL A 206 8.45 -2.78 -7.32
C VAL A 206 8.73 -1.27 -7.32
N LEU A 207 8.37 -0.56 -6.25
CA LEU A 207 8.58 0.88 -6.16
C LEU A 207 10.06 1.26 -6.18
N ARG A 208 10.90 0.49 -5.48
CA ARG A 208 12.36 0.65 -5.54
C ARG A 208 12.88 0.51 -6.96
N LYS A 209 12.39 -0.47 -7.71
CA LYS A 209 12.84 -0.69 -9.08
C LYS A 209 12.48 0.48 -9.97
N TYR A 210 11.24 0.97 -9.90
CA TYR A 210 10.84 2.19 -10.61
C TYR A 210 11.73 3.38 -10.26
N ASP A 211 12.07 3.54 -8.98
CA ASP A 211 12.98 4.61 -8.54
C ASP A 211 14.41 4.46 -9.09
N GLN A 212 14.92 3.23 -9.16
CA GLN A 212 16.23 2.92 -9.73
C GLN A 212 16.29 3.23 -11.22
N ILE A 213 15.24 2.92 -11.99
CA ILE A 213 15.27 3.01 -13.46
C ILE A 213 14.77 4.36 -14.00
N LYS A 214 14.15 5.21 -13.17
CA LYS A 214 13.49 6.47 -13.60
C LYS A 214 14.37 7.46 -14.38
N HIS A 215 15.69 7.31 -14.31
CA HIS A 215 16.66 8.18 -14.97
C HIS A 215 16.98 7.73 -16.41
N PHE A 216 16.63 6.51 -16.79
CA PHE A 216 16.75 6.06 -18.18
C PHE A 216 15.62 6.63 -19.04
N PRO A 217 15.89 7.14 -20.26
CA PRO A 217 14.89 7.84 -21.08
C PRO A 217 13.64 7.02 -21.39
N ASP A 218 13.81 5.74 -21.73
CA ASP A 218 12.75 4.83 -22.17
C ASP A 218 12.26 3.89 -21.06
N ALA A 219 12.72 4.11 -19.81
CA ALA A 219 12.29 3.28 -18.70
C ALA A 219 10.79 3.50 -18.41
N PRO A 220 10.06 2.41 -18.13
CA PRO A 220 8.65 2.50 -17.79
C PRO A 220 8.47 3.22 -16.46
N LYS A 221 7.33 3.90 -16.34
CA LYS A 221 6.93 4.65 -15.15
C LYS A 221 5.74 3.96 -14.49
N PRO A 222 5.61 4.04 -13.15
CA PRO A 222 4.43 3.55 -12.46
C PRO A 222 3.20 4.36 -12.91
N ASN A 223 2.12 3.68 -13.28
CA ASN A 223 0.89 4.30 -13.72
C ASN A 223 0.00 4.69 -12.52
N TRP A 224 0.37 5.79 -11.86
CA TRP A 224 -0.41 6.35 -10.76
C TRP A 224 -1.69 6.99 -11.28
N LEU A 225 -2.83 6.43 -10.89
CA LEU A 225 -4.15 6.98 -11.17
C LEU A 225 -4.54 7.96 -10.06
N PRO A 226 -4.86 9.23 -10.40
CA PRO A 226 -5.35 10.17 -9.42
C PRO A 226 -6.78 9.79 -9.01
N LEU A 227 -7.01 9.65 -7.70
CA LEU A 227 -8.34 9.42 -7.14
C LEU A 227 -8.69 10.56 -6.17
N THR A 228 -9.95 10.96 -6.18
CA THR A 228 -10.54 11.77 -5.12
C THR A 228 -11.19 10.84 -4.09
N VAL A 229 -10.84 11.01 -2.83
CA VAL A 229 -11.42 10.30 -1.68
C VAL A 229 -12.34 11.23 -0.93
N THR A 230 -13.61 10.84 -0.78
CA THR A 230 -14.58 11.54 0.07
C THR A 230 -14.89 10.68 1.29
N VAL A 231 -14.74 11.26 2.48
CA VAL A 231 -14.97 10.61 3.78
C VAL A 231 -16.29 11.14 4.35
N GLU A 232 -17.28 10.27 4.55
CA GLU A 232 -18.61 10.58 5.07
C GLU A 232 -18.93 9.83 6.36
#